data_AF-A0A1X7VPE8-F1
#
_entry.id   AF-A0A1X7VPE8-F1
#
_cell.length_a   1.000
_cell.length_b   1.000
_cell.length_c   1.000
_cell.angle_alpha   90.00
_cell.angle_beta   90.00
_cell.angle_gamma   90.00
#
_symmetry.space_group_name_H-M   'P 1'
#
loop_
_entity.id
_entity.type
_entity.pdbx_description
1 polymer ?
#
loop_
_entity_poly.entity_id
_entity_poly.type
_entity_poly.pdbx_seq_one_letter_code
_entity_poly.pdbx_strand_id
1 'polypeptide(L)'
;MAAARVTLYSSMESYRQQRKGKVILVRETLSETLVAASEKLKENVEELRLLTGGVVDDITLLREDDILIAVTSSTESTRATPSSPIILSDLPEDQLPELGPQTDQSHFLLKKCSRLLSPDAPSRHDWVRLNVGGKVFATSRATITSDPSSMLARMFESDWFSATDDSGAYLIDRSPEYFEPLLNFMRHGKLIINEGVNPQGVLEEAKFFNVTKAIQPLETLVKNEEFSLAGHLTRKEFLQMIIGSSSSSVLRCQGINLEGVDLSNLDLRNINFKCANLRYCDFSHSDLTNCVLERADLSYATLNNAVLQCVHMPRVVMEGACLKKCIMDASLGVSTNLEGANLKAATFDNSQMSCVNLRLASLKGACLRSCNLRYAIMAGTDMENCDLRGCDLQHANLRGANLAGVNFADITAPLHMSQTVNVNVSQLISPTENLQQSLDNPLPDGSNDNND
;
A
#
# COMPACT_ATOMS: atom_id res chain seq x y z
N MET A 1 9.86 -30.12 3.37
CA MET A 1 9.12 -28.86 3.12
C MET A 1 8.78 -28.82 1.64
N ALA A 2 7.52 -28.62 1.28
CA ALA A 2 7.14 -28.50 -0.13
C ALA A 2 7.71 -27.19 -0.68
N ALA A 3 8.50 -27.27 -1.74
CA ALA A 3 9.05 -26.10 -2.42
C ALA A 3 7.90 -25.38 -3.14
N ALA A 4 7.46 -24.23 -2.62
CA ALA A 4 6.36 -23.47 -3.17
C ALA A 4 6.72 -22.95 -4.58
N ARG A 5 5.77 -22.98 -5.50
CA ARG A 5 5.94 -22.45 -6.87
C ARG A 5 5.19 -21.14 -7.01
N VAL A 6 5.90 -20.03 -7.08
CA VAL A 6 5.31 -18.67 -7.12
C VAL A 6 5.39 -18.08 -8.51
N THR A 7 4.45 -17.18 -8.83
CA THR A 7 4.45 -16.47 -10.11
C THR A 7 5.29 -15.20 -9.99
N LEU A 8 6.25 -15.00 -10.90
CA LEU A 8 7.17 -13.87 -10.92
C LEU A 8 6.96 -13.00 -12.17
N TYR A 9 6.91 -11.69 -11.97
CA TYR A 9 6.90 -10.67 -13.01
C TYR A 9 8.18 -9.83 -12.96
N SER A 10 8.64 -9.35 -14.12
CA SER A 10 9.84 -8.50 -14.23
C SER A 10 9.64 -7.08 -13.72
N SER A 11 8.39 -6.59 -13.72
CA SER A 11 8.02 -5.26 -13.22
C SER A 11 6.52 -5.18 -12.96
N MET A 12 6.08 -4.16 -12.21
CA MET A 12 4.66 -3.86 -12.03
C MET A 12 3.93 -3.58 -13.35
N GLU A 13 4.60 -2.93 -14.31
CA GLU A 13 4.06 -2.71 -15.64
C GLU A 13 3.83 -4.02 -16.40
N SER A 14 4.75 -4.98 -16.26
CA SER A 14 4.61 -6.31 -16.88
C SER A 14 3.40 -7.08 -16.34
N TYR A 15 3.08 -6.93 -15.05
CA TYR A 15 1.87 -7.49 -14.46
C TYR A 15 0.60 -6.81 -15.01
N ARG A 16 0.58 -5.47 -15.05
CA ARG A 16 -0.57 -4.68 -15.54
C ARG A 16 -0.88 -4.93 -17.02
N GLN A 17 0.15 -5.14 -17.84
CA GLN A 17 -0.02 -5.49 -19.26
C GLN A 17 -0.36 -6.98 -19.49
N GLN A 18 -0.62 -7.76 -18.43
CA GLN A 18 -0.87 -9.20 -18.45
C GLN A 18 0.16 -9.98 -19.30
N ARG A 19 1.42 -9.54 -19.29
CA ARG A 19 2.49 -10.32 -19.94
C ARG A 19 2.64 -11.65 -19.20
N LYS A 20 3.04 -12.72 -19.88
CA LYS A 20 3.21 -14.03 -19.24
C LYS A 20 4.19 -13.95 -18.06
N GLY A 21 3.67 -14.05 -16.84
CA GLY A 21 4.47 -14.26 -15.63
C GLY A 21 5.26 -15.57 -15.71
N LYS A 22 6.47 -15.59 -15.14
CA LYS A 22 7.32 -16.77 -15.10
C LYS A 22 7.15 -17.46 -13.74
N VAL A 23 6.95 -18.77 -13.72
CA VAL A 23 6.90 -19.52 -12.46
C VAL A 23 8.31 -19.81 -11.99
N ILE A 24 8.60 -19.50 -10.72
CA ILE A 24 9.86 -19.82 -10.04
C ILE A 24 9.60 -20.71 -8.83
N LEU A 25 10.63 -21.46 -8.44
CA LEU A 25 10.58 -22.31 -7.25
C LEU A 25 11.20 -21.55 -6.07
N VAL A 26 10.48 -21.45 -4.95
CA VAL A 26 11.03 -20.95 -3.69
C VAL A 26 12.00 -22.00 -3.15
N ARG A 27 13.26 -21.60 -2.97
CA ARG A 27 14.33 -22.45 -2.44
C ARG A 27 14.44 -22.31 -0.92
N GLU A 28 15.42 -22.95 -0.30
CA GLU A 28 15.57 -22.96 1.17
C GLU A 28 16.11 -21.64 1.74
N THR A 29 16.62 -20.74 0.90
CA THR A 29 17.06 -19.40 1.31
C THR A 29 16.58 -18.31 0.34
N LEU A 30 16.49 -17.07 0.84
CA LEU A 30 16.15 -15.91 0.01
C LEU A 30 17.18 -15.68 -1.10
N SER A 31 18.47 -15.80 -0.80
CA SER A 31 19.56 -15.64 -1.76
C SER A 31 19.45 -16.63 -2.92
N GLU A 32 19.15 -17.90 -2.64
CA GLU A 32 18.94 -18.91 -3.67
C GLU A 32 17.69 -18.64 -4.51
N THR A 33 16.65 -18.09 -3.89
CA THR A 33 15.40 -17.71 -4.57
C THR A 33 15.61 -16.49 -5.48
N LEU A 34 16.44 -15.52 -5.07
CA LEU A 34 16.85 -14.37 -5.89
C LEU A 34 17.70 -14.79 -7.10
N VAL A 35 18.61 -15.75 -6.93
CA VAL A 35 19.39 -16.33 -8.04
C VAL A 35 18.45 -17.03 -9.02
N ALA A 36 17.51 -17.85 -8.53
CA ALA A 36 16.52 -18.52 -9.39
C ALA A 36 15.61 -17.51 -10.13
N ALA A 37 15.24 -16.40 -9.48
CA ALA A 37 14.50 -15.30 -10.11
C ALA A 37 15.33 -14.62 -11.22
N SER A 38 16.61 -14.34 -10.94
CA SER A 38 17.54 -13.71 -11.87
C SER A 38 17.80 -14.58 -13.10
N GLU A 39 18.04 -15.88 -12.92
CA GLU A 39 18.19 -16.84 -14.02
C GLU A 39 16.94 -16.90 -14.90
N LYS A 40 15.75 -16.88 -14.27
CA LYS A 40 14.48 -17.01 -14.99
C LYS A 40 14.14 -15.74 -15.75
N LEU A 41 14.40 -14.57 -15.17
CA LEU A 41 14.16 -13.27 -15.80
C LEU A 41 15.25 -12.86 -16.80
N LYS A 42 16.47 -13.41 -16.66
CA LYS A 42 17.69 -12.96 -17.36
C LYS A 42 18.08 -11.51 -17.02
N GLU A 43 17.74 -11.08 -15.82
CA GLU A 43 18.01 -9.74 -15.27
C GLU A 43 18.57 -9.90 -13.86
N ASN A 44 19.34 -8.93 -13.36
CA ASN A 44 19.87 -8.97 -12.00
C ASN A 44 18.79 -8.53 -11.00
N VAL A 45 18.19 -9.49 -10.29
CA VAL A 45 17.12 -9.23 -9.32
C VAL A 45 17.75 -9.05 -7.94
N GLU A 46 17.66 -7.84 -7.41
CA GLU A 46 18.21 -7.50 -6.08
C GLU A 46 17.18 -7.76 -4.98
N GLU A 47 15.91 -7.54 -5.30
CA GLU A 47 14.82 -7.60 -4.34
C GLU A 47 13.56 -8.21 -4.97
N LEU A 48 12.81 -8.99 -4.19
CA LEU A 48 11.49 -9.50 -4.56
C LEU A 48 10.44 -8.80 -3.72
N ARG A 49 9.40 -8.28 -4.38
CA ARG A 49 8.24 -7.69 -3.71
C ARG A 49 6.99 -8.51 -4.00
N LEU A 50 6.10 -8.64 -3.03
CA LEU A 50 4.73 -9.10 -3.25
C LEU A 50 3.98 -8.07 -4.11
N LEU A 51 2.94 -8.51 -4.80
CA LEU A 51 2.03 -7.62 -5.54
C LEU A 51 1.47 -6.47 -4.67
N THR A 52 1.33 -6.69 -3.37
CA THR A 52 0.89 -5.71 -2.38
C THR A 52 1.94 -4.65 -2.02
N GLY A 53 3.16 -4.75 -2.56
CA GLY A 53 4.28 -3.82 -2.32
C GLY A 53 5.32 -4.30 -1.30
N GLY A 54 5.02 -5.38 -0.57
CA GLY A 54 5.87 -5.91 0.50
C GLY A 54 7.17 -6.56 0.04
N VAL A 55 8.30 -6.14 0.60
CA VAL A 55 9.58 -6.82 0.38
C VAL A 55 9.54 -8.22 1.00
N VAL A 56 9.93 -9.22 0.21
CA VAL A 56 10.07 -10.60 0.64
C VAL A 56 11.40 -10.76 1.35
N ASP A 57 11.35 -10.88 2.67
CA ASP A 57 12.53 -11.12 3.52
C ASP A 57 12.56 -12.54 4.11
N ASP A 58 11.40 -13.17 4.26
CA ASP A 58 11.24 -14.54 4.78
C ASP A 58 10.48 -15.41 3.77
N ILE A 59 11.23 -16.29 3.11
CA ILE A 59 10.72 -17.24 2.11
C ILE A 59 9.77 -18.30 2.68
N THR A 60 9.81 -18.56 4.00
CA THR A 60 8.92 -19.57 4.61
C THR A 60 7.46 -19.14 4.62
N LEU A 61 7.22 -17.85 4.37
CA LEU A 61 5.90 -17.25 4.32
C LEU A 61 5.29 -17.26 2.91
N LEU A 62 6.09 -17.59 1.88
CA LEU A 62 5.63 -17.66 0.48
C LEU A 62 4.80 -18.91 0.21
N ARG A 63 3.69 -18.74 -0.49
CA ARG A 63 2.76 -19.80 -0.94
C ARG A 63 2.72 -19.87 -2.45
N GLU A 64 2.21 -20.99 -2.99
CA GLU A 64 2.15 -21.21 -4.44
C GLU A 64 1.29 -20.17 -5.19
N ASP A 65 0.35 -19.54 -4.49
CA ASP A 65 -0.56 -18.53 -5.07
C ASP A 65 0.02 -17.11 -5.07
N ASP A 66 1.19 -16.88 -4.44
CA ASP A 66 1.75 -15.53 -4.34
C ASP A 66 2.29 -15.04 -5.70
N ILE A 67 2.10 -13.74 -5.93
CA ILE A 67 2.62 -13.03 -7.10
C ILE A 67 3.76 -12.13 -6.65
N LEU A 68 4.94 -12.37 -7.21
CA LEU A 68 6.17 -11.66 -6.93
C LEU A 68 6.53 -10.74 -8.09
N ILE A 69 7.11 -9.60 -7.76
CA ILE A 69 7.63 -8.60 -8.68
C ILE A 69 9.12 -8.47 -8.39
N ALA A 70 9.94 -8.67 -9.40
CA ALA A 70 11.37 -8.41 -9.31
C ALA A 70 11.65 -6.90 -9.33
N VAL A 71 12.58 -6.47 -8.50
CA VAL A 71 13.21 -5.15 -8.57
C VAL A 71 14.63 -5.37 -9.09
N THR A 72 14.94 -4.73 -10.22
CA THR A 72 16.23 -4.83 -10.90
C THR A 72 16.94 -3.47 -10.88
N SER A 73 18.28 -3.46 -10.87
CA SER A 73 19.09 -2.22 -10.73
C SER A 73 19.13 -1.32 -11.96
N SER A 74 18.27 -1.53 -12.96
CA SER A 74 18.14 -0.63 -14.12
C SER A 74 16.97 0.33 -13.94
N THR A 75 17.32 1.51 -13.41
CA THR A 75 16.68 2.84 -13.57
C THR A 75 15.35 3.14 -12.85
N GLU A 76 15.44 3.96 -11.81
CA GLU A 76 14.47 5.04 -11.56
C GLU A 76 15.08 6.39 -11.99
N SER A 77 14.33 7.18 -12.77
CA SER A 77 14.09 8.62 -12.58
C SER A 77 14.14 9.52 -13.84
N THR A 78 13.02 10.24 -14.03
CA THR A 78 12.81 11.55 -14.70
C THR A 78 12.39 11.67 -16.19
N ARG A 79 11.22 12.33 -16.32
CA ARG A 79 10.85 13.44 -17.23
C ARG A 79 10.51 13.18 -18.71
N ALA A 80 9.22 13.41 -18.99
CA ALA A 80 8.62 14.16 -20.11
C ALA A 80 9.53 14.59 -21.29
N THR A 81 9.19 14.06 -22.49
CA THR A 81 9.09 14.62 -23.88
C THR A 81 9.95 15.84 -24.32
N PRO A 82 10.23 16.10 -25.64
CA PRO A 82 9.50 15.63 -26.84
C PRO A 82 10.31 15.30 -28.13
N SER A 83 9.65 14.60 -29.06
CA SER A 83 9.69 14.70 -30.56
C SER A 83 11.02 14.73 -31.36
N SER A 84 11.21 13.66 -32.17
CA SER A 84 11.52 13.51 -33.64
C SER A 84 12.50 14.49 -34.37
N PRO A 85 13.09 14.23 -35.59
CA PRO A 85 12.67 13.32 -36.68
C PRO A 85 13.82 12.71 -37.60
N ILE A 86 13.44 12.21 -38.81
CA ILE A 86 14.22 12.01 -40.09
C ILE A 86 14.62 10.53 -40.37
N ILE A 87 13.94 9.75 -41.27
CA ILE A 87 13.82 9.69 -42.76
C ILE A 87 14.84 8.74 -43.45
N LEU A 88 14.29 7.84 -44.30
CA LEU A 88 14.78 7.01 -45.43
C LEU A 88 16.31 6.72 -45.55
N SER A 89 16.77 5.50 -45.85
CA SER A 89 16.68 4.88 -47.18
C SER A 89 17.25 3.44 -47.20
N ASP A 90 16.94 2.75 -48.29
CA ASP A 90 17.67 1.63 -48.90
C ASP A 90 17.15 0.19 -48.72
N LEU A 91 16.56 -0.25 -49.84
CA LEU A 91 16.24 -1.61 -50.30
C LEU A 91 17.48 -2.53 -50.27
N PRO A 92 17.27 -3.87 -50.32
CA PRO A 92 17.34 -4.52 -51.64
C PRO A 92 16.19 -5.50 -51.94
N GLU A 93 15.91 -5.62 -53.24
CA GLU A 93 15.09 -6.62 -53.90
C GLU A 93 15.63 -8.05 -53.79
N ASP A 94 14.73 -8.98 -54.14
CA ASP A 94 14.91 -10.40 -54.51
C ASP A 94 14.71 -11.46 -53.42
N GLN A 95 13.53 -12.09 -53.46
CA GLN A 95 13.37 -13.50 -53.88
C GLN A 95 11.90 -13.93 -53.80
N LEU A 96 11.29 -14.13 -54.97
CA LEU A 96 10.05 -14.89 -55.18
C LEU A 96 10.31 -16.40 -55.06
N PRO A 97 9.25 -17.19 -54.77
CA PRO A 97 8.90 -18.22 -55.76
C PRO A 97 7.41 -18.25 -56.12
N GLU A 98 7.18 -18.55 -57.40
CA GLU A 98 5.91 -18.79 -58.07
C GLU A 98 5.14 -20.00 -57.51
N LEU A 99 3.81 -19.93 -57.56
CA LEU A 99 2.90 -21.09 -57.67
C LEU A 99 1.64 -20.67 -58.44
N GLY A 100 1.29 -21.47 -59.45
CA GLY A 100 0.35 -21.17 -60.54
C GLY A 100 -1.16 -21.24 -60.24
N PRO A 101 -2.00 -21.17 -61.30
CA PRO A 101 -3.36 -20.64 -61.21
C PRO A 101 -4.44 -21.71 -60.98
N GLN A 102 -5.40 -21.42 -60.10
CA GLN A 102 -6.64 -22.20 -59.94
C GLN A 102 -7.84 -21.25 -59.69
N THR A 103 -8.63 -21.09 -60.75
CA THR A 103 -10.11 -21.11 -60.78
C THR A 103 -10.96 -20.09 -59.98
N ASP A 104 -11.47 -19.10 -60.73
CA ASP A 104 -12.65 -18.29 -60.45
C ASP A 104 -13.94 -19.13 -60.31
N GLN A 105 -14.48 -19.24 -59.10
CA GLN A 105 -15.88 -19.56 -58.84
C GLN A 105 -16.44 -18.74 -57.68
N SER A 106 -16.69 -17.45 -57.92
CA SER A 106 -17.68 -16.69 -57.11
C SER A 106 -18.36 -15.55 -57.86
N HIS A 107 -18.24 -15.52 -59.19
CA HIS A 107 -18.83 -14.49 -60.06
C HIS A 107 -20.07 -15.00 -60.84
N PHE A 108 -21.09 -15.56 -60.14
CA PHE A 108 -22.33 -15.95 -60.83
C PHE A 108 -23.65 -15.75 -60.06
N LEU A 109 -23.68 -15.22 -58.82
CA LEU A 109 -24.94 -15.05 -58.08
C LEU A 109 -25.11 -13.68 -57.42
N LEU A 110 -24.92 -12.58 -58.16
CA LEU A 110 -25.34 -11.24 -57.69
C LEU A 110 -25.73 -10.27 -58.81
N LYS A 111 -26.34 -10.79 -59.89
CA LYS A 111 -26.84 -9.94 -61.00
C LYS A 111 -28.28 -10.24 -61.44
N LYS A 112 -29.14 -10.69 -60.51
CA LYS A 112 -30.55 -10.94 -60.82
C LYS A 112 -31.57 -10.66 -59.72
N CYS A 113 -31.32 -9.66 -58.87
CA CYS A 113 -32.34 -9.12 -57.96
C CYS A 113 -32.43 -7.59 -58.07
N SER A 114 -32.67 -7.06 -59.28
CA SER A 114 -32.91 -5.63 -59.53
C SER A 114 -34.35 -5.32 -59.98
N ARG A 115 -35.31 -6.22 -59.74
CA ARG A 115 -36.74 -5.93 -59.92
C ARG A 115 -37.51 -6.60 -58.80
N LEU A 116 -38.05 -5.78 -57.91
CA LEU A 116 -39.15 -5.96 -56.96
C LEU A 116 -38.84 -5.11 -55.72
N LEU A 117 -39.06 -3.79 -55.83
CA LEU A 117 -39.13 -2.89 -54.69
C LEU A 117 -40.48 -2.17 -54.75
N SER A 118 -41.30 -2.44 -53.74
CA SER A 118 -42.50 -1.71 -53.35
C SER A 118 -42.15 -0.27 -52.90
N PRO A 119 -43.10 0.68 -52.90
CA PRO A 119 -42.78 2.10 -52.71
C PRO A 119 -42.43 2.54 -51.27
N ASP A 120 -42.55 1.68 -50.26
CA ASP A 120 -42.57 2.11 -48.84
C ASP A 120 -41.43 1.54 -47.97
N ALA A 121 -40.19 1.49 -48.45
CA ALA A 121 -39.02 1.14 -47.63
C ALA A 121 -38.22 2.39 -47.21
N PRO A 122 -37.83 2.55 -45.92
CA PRO A 122 -37.04 3.70 -45.48
C PRO A 122 -35.68 3.72 -46.20
N SER A 123 -35.34 4.89 -46.74
CA SER A 123 -34.21 5.10 -47.65
C SER A 123 -32.87 4.65 -47.07
N ARG A 124 -32.09 3.95 -47.88
CA ARG A 124 -30.75 3.38 -47.64
C ARG A 124 -29.63 4.44 -47.44
N HIS A 125 -29.96 5.65 -46.97
CA HIS A 125 -29.07 6.84 -47.00
C HIS A 125 -28.62 7.37 -45.64
N ASP A 126 -28.84 6.63 -44.56
CA ASP A 126 -28.57 7.16 -43.21
C ASP A 126 -27.25 6.67 -42.60
N TRP A 127 -26.44 5.94 -43.36
CA TRP A 127 -25.11 5.48 -42.94
C TRP A 127 -24.03 6.49 -43.33
N VAL A 128 -23.18 6.80 -42.36
CA VAL A 128 -22.07 7.73 -42.45
C VAL A 128 -20.76 6.97 -42.21
N ARG A 129 -19.71 7.35 -42.93
CA ARG A 129 -18.36 6.84 -42.71
C ARG A 129 -17.46 7.93 -42.14
N LEU A 130 -16.74 7.59 -41.08
CA LEU A 130 -15.76 8.44 -40.40
C LEU A 130 -14.40 7.79 -40.52
N ASN A 131 -13.42 8.50 -41.05
CA ASN A 131 -12.03 8.07 -41.08
C ASN A 131 -11.28 8.77 -39.93
N VAL A 132 -11.05 8.04 -38.83
CA VAL A 132 -10.42 8.56 -37.62
C VAL A 132 -8.99 8.04 -37.55
N GLY A 133 -8.01 8.92 -37.78
CA GLY A 133 -6.58 8.57 -37.74
C GLY A 133 -6.19 7.40 -38.65
N GLY A 134 -6.91 7.21 -39.77
CA GLY A 134 -6.68 6.13 -40.74
C GLY A 134 -7.58 4.90 -40.59
N LYS A 135 -8.34 4.76 -39.48
CA LYS A 135 -9.32 3.68 -39.31
C LYS A 135 -10.71 4.18 -39.71
N VAL A 136 -11.36 3.45 -40.62
CA VAL A 136 -12.71 3.79 -41.10
C VAL A 136 -13.78 3.13 -40.23
N PHE A 137 -14.61 3.96 -39.60
CA PHE A 137 -15.79 3.57 -38.85
C PHE A 137 -17.06 3.84 -39.67
N ALA A 138 -17.97 2.88 -39.70
CA ALA A 138 -19.31 3.06 -40.28
C ALA A 138 -20.36 3.10 -39.15
N THR A 139 -21.25 4.09 -39.19
CA THR A 139 -22.33 4.24 -38.21
C THR A 139 -23.50 5.02 -38.81
N SER A 140 -24.64 5.12 -38.12
CA SER A 140 -25.78 5.88 -38.62
C SER A 140 -25.69 7.35 -38.21
N ARG A 141 -26.31 8.23 -39.01
CA ARG A 141 -26.41 9.66 -38.71
C ARG A 141 -27.09 9.88 -37.36
N ALA A 142 -28.15 9.13 -37.08
CA ALA A 142 -28.86 9.16 -35.79
C ALA A 142 -27.97 8.86 -34.57
N THR A 143 -26.98 7.95 -34.69
CA THR A 143 -26.03 7.65 -33.61
C THR A 143 -25.09 8.82 -33.36
N ILE A 144 -24.53 9.40 -34.42
CA ILE A 144 -23.60 10.53 -34.31
C ILE A 144 -24.30 11.80 -33.79
N THR A 145 -25.57 12.02 -34.17
CA THR A 145 -26.36 13.16 -33.70
C THR A 145 -27.12 12.89 -32.40
N SER A 146 -26.85 11.76 -31.72
CA SER A 146 -27.55 11.38 -30.48
C SER A 146 -27.29 12.35 -29.31
N ASP A 147 -26.14 13.04 -29.35
CA ASP A 147 -25.79 14.14 -28.46
C ASP A 147 -25.71 15.44 -29.27
N PRO A 148 -26.76 16.29 -29.26
CA PRO A 148 -26.78 17.55 -30.01
C PRO A 148 -25.68 18.53 -29.59
N SER A 149 -25.16 18.38 -28.37
CA SER A 149 -24.10 19.25 -27.86
C SER A 149 -22.71 18.85 -28.36
N SER A 150 -22.56 17.64 -28.90
CA SER A 150 -21.29 17.11 -29.39
C SER A 150 -20.83 17.79 -30.67
N MET A 151 -19.50 17.89 -30.84
CA MET A 151 -18.87 18.35 -32.07
C MET A 151 -19.28 17.48 -33.26
N LEU A 152 -19.44 16.17 -33.03
CA LEU A 152 -19.82 15.22 -34.08
C LEU A 152 -21.23 15.50 -34.61
N ALA A 153 -22.18 15.95 -33.78
CA ALA A 153 -23.50 16.34 -34.25
C ALA A 153 -23.42 17.61 -35.13
N ARG A 154 -22.62 18.59 -34.72
CA ARG A 154 -22.42 19.85 -35.46
C ARG A 154 -21.75 19.65 -36.82
N MET A 155 -20.93 18.60 -36.96
CA MET A 155 -20.31 18.26 -38.25
C MET A 155 -21.31 18.03 -39.39
N PHE A 156 -22.56 17.75 -39.05
CA PHE A 156 -23.64 17.44 -39.99
C PHE A 156 -24.69 18.55 -40.09
N GLU A 157 -24.47 19.69 -39.46
CA GLU A 157 -25.27 20.91 -39.62
C GLU A 157 -24.90 21.63 -40.93
N SER A 158 -25.83 22.41 -41.47
CA SER A 158 -25.74 23.01 -42.82
C SER A 158 -24.52 23.89 -43.07
N ASP A 159 -23.94 24.45 -42.00
CA ASP A 159 -22.88 25.46 -42.06
C ASP A 159 -21.49 24.90 -41.73
N TRP A 160 -21.35 23.57 -41.61
CA TRP A 160 -20.08 22.93 -41.24
C TRP A 160 -19.35 22.32 -42.44
N PHE A 161 -18.08 22.71 -42.62
CA PHE A 161 -17.22 22.18 -43.69
C PHE A 161 -16.33 21.05 -43.16
N SER A 162 -16.74 19.80 -43.40
CA SER A 162 -15.90 18.63 -43.07
C SER A 162 -15.13 18.15 -44.30
N ALA A 163 -13.82 17.94 -44.16
CA ALA A 163 -13.01 17.30 -45.19
C ALA A 163 -13.39 15.83 -45.34
N THR A 164 -13.37 15.32 -46.57
CA THR A 164 -13.64 13.91 -46.88
C THR A 164 -12.52 13.30 -47.70
N ASP A 165 -12.24 12.01 -47.51
CA ASP A 165 -11.33 11.26 -48.39
C ASP A 165 -11.97 10.92 -49.75
N ASP A 166 -11.17 10.33 -50.66
CA ASP A 166 -11.62 9.90 -52.00
C ASP A 166 -12.79 8.90 -51.95
N SER A 167 -12.94 8.20 -50.82
CA SER A 167 -14.03 7.27 -50.62
C SER A 167 -15.30 8.01 -50.18
N GLY A 168 -15.22 9.25 -49.70
CA GLY A 168 -16.34 10.02 -49.14
C GLY A 168 -16.55 9.82 -47.63
N ALA A 169 -15.53 9.34 -46.91
CA ALA A 169 -15.56 9.28 -45.44
C ALA A 169 -15.04 10.59 -44.84
N TYR A 170 -15.68 11.06 -43.77
CA TYR A 170 -15.30 12.30 -43.09
C TYR A 170 -14.00 12.12 -42.31
N LEU A 171 -13.02 12.98 -42.56
CA LEU A 171 -11.69 12.90 -41.98
C LEU A 171 -11.66 13.52 -40.59
N ILE A 172 -11.14 12.75 -39.63
CA ILE A 172 -10.96 13.15 -38.23
C ILE A 172 -9.52 12.80 -37.84
N ASP A 173 -8.71 13.81 -37.59
CA ASP A 173 -7.30 13.67 -37.22
C ASP A 173 -7.14 13.39 -35.72
N ARG A 174 -7.62 12.23 -35.26
CA ARG A 174 -7.61 11.78 -33.85
C ARG A 174 -7.29 10.30 -33.73
N SER A 175 -7.03 9.81 -32.51
CA SER A 175 -6.72 8.40 -32.26
C SER A 175 -7.96 7.51 -32.40
N PRO A 176 -7.93 6.47 -33.26
CA PRO A 176 -9.05 5.55 -33.41
C PRO A 176 -9.28 4.68 -32.16
N GLU A 177 -8.24 4.39 -31.37
CA GLU A 177 -8.30 3.52 -30.19
C GLU A 177 -9.12 4.16 -29.06
N TYR A 178 -8.95 5.48 -28.84
CA TYR A 178 -9.68 6.23 -27.82
C TYR A 178 -11.06 6.68 -28.29
N PHE A 179 -11.26 6.81 -29.61
CA PHE A 179 -12.54 7.16 -30.20
C PHE A 179 -13.57 6.02 -30.17
N GLU A 180 -13.13 4.77 -30.37
CA GLU A 180 -14.03 3.61 -30.46
C GLU A 180 -14.93 3.41 -29.22
N PRO A 181 -14.44 3.54 -27.97
CA PRO A 181 -15.28 3.52 -26.78
C PRO A 181 -16.37 4.59 -26.77
N LEU A 182 -16.08 5.79 -27.28
CA LEU A 182 -17.06 6.89 -27.36
C LEU A 182 -18.11 6.63 -28.42
N LEU A 183 -17.71 6.07 -29.57
CA LEU A 183 -18.65 5.66 -30.60
C LEU A 183 -19.61 4.58 -30.10
N ASN A 184 -19.09 3.60 -29.36
CA ASN A 184 -19.91 2.57 -28.74
C ASN A 184 -20.83 3.13 -27.64
N PHE A 185 -20.33 4.08 -26.83
CA PHE A 185 -21.16 4.81 -25.88
C PHE A 185 -22.35 5.51 -26.57
N MET A 186 -22.14 6.16 -27.72
CA MET A 186 -23.24 6.77 -28.48
C MET A 186 -24.21 5.74 -29.10
N ARG A 187 -23.74 4.51 -29.39
CA ARG A 187 -24.59 3.44 -29.95
C ARG A 187 -25.54 2.85 -28.91
N HIS A 188 -25.07 2.59 -27.69
CA HIS A 188 -25.84 1.84 -26.68
C HIS A 188 -25.95 2.50 -25.30
N GLY A 189 -25.41 3.70 -25.11
CA GLY A 189 -25.54 4.51 -23.90
C GLY A 189 -24.75 4.00 -22.68
N LYS A 190 -23.85 3.01 -22.88
CA LYS A 190 -23.02 2.44 -21.81
C LYS A 190 -21.56 2.66 -22.14
N LEU A 191 -20.77 3.14 -21.18
CA LEU A 191 -19.36 3.36 -21.36
C LEU A 191 -18.62 2.04 -21.10
N ILE A 192 -18.05 1.46 -22.14
CA ILE A 192 -17.28 0.22 -22.09
C ILE A 192 -15.91 0.53 -22.68
N ILE A 193 -14.87 0.37 -21.86
CA ILE A 193 -13.48 0.55 -22.27
C ILE A 193 -12.86 -0.85 -22.33
N ASN A 194 -12.30 -1.20 -23.49
CA ASN A 194 -11.65 -2.49 -23.67
C ASN A 194 -10.39 -2.59 -22.80
N GLU A 195 -10.07 -3.80 -22.34
CA GLU A 195 -8.85 -4.07 -21.58
C GLU A 195 -7.61 -3.63 -22.39
N GLY A 196 -6.77 -2.78 -21.79
CA GLY A 196 -5.57 -2.21 -22.43
C GLY A 196 -5.73 -0.80 -23.00
N VAL A 197 -6.95 -0.25 -23.07
CA VAL A 197 -7.18 1.14 -23.52
C VAL A 197 -7.13 2.09 -22.33
N ASN A 198 -6.27 3.11 -22.38
CA ASN A 198 -6.11 4.10 -21.31
C ASN A 198 -7.38 5.00 -21.18
N PRO A 199 -8.12 4.97 -20.06
CA PRO A 199 -9.32 5.78 -19.85
C PRO A 199 -9.06 7.28 -19.86
N GLN A 200 -7.86 7.73 -19.50
CA GLN A 200 -7.46 9.14 -19.62
C GLN A 200 -7.42 9.58 -21.08
N GLY A 201 -6.94 8.72 -21.99
CA GLY A 201 -6.97 8.99 -23.43
C GLY A 201 -8.40 9.12 -23.95
N VAL A 202 -9.30 8.23 -23.48
CA VAL A 202 -10.73 8.28 -23.81
C VAL A 202 -11.40 9.55 -23.26
N LEU A 203 -11.01 10.00 -22.05
CA LEU A 203 -11.50 11.25 -21.47
C LEU A 203 -11.11 12.48 -22.30
N GLU A 204 -9.88 12.54 -22.78
CA GLU A 204 -9.42 13.66 -23.61
C GLU A 204 -10.16 13.70 -24.97
N GLU A 205 -10.44 12.54 -25.58
CA GLU A 205 -11.31 12.50 -26.75
C GLU A 205 -12.76 12.90 -26.43
N ALA A 206 -13.29 12.50 -25.27
CA ALA A 206 -14.66 12.85 -24.86
C ALA A 206 -14.81 14.37 -24.70
N LYS A 207 -13.79 15.03 -24.13
CA LYS A 207 -13.71 16.49 -24.03
C LYS A 207 -13.58 17.14 -25.41
N PHE A 208 -12.71 16.61 -26.27
CA PHE A 208 -12.51 17.12 -27.63
C PHE A 208 -13.80 17.11 -28.45
N PHE A 209 -14.50 15.98 -28.49
CA PHE A 209 -15.78 15.83 -29.20
C PHE A 209 -16.97 16.42 -28.42
N ASN A 210 -16.75 16.96 -27.22
CA ASN A 210 -17.76 17.50 -26.33
C ASN A 210 -18.93 16.53 -26.07
N VAL A 211 -18.62 15.26 -25.81
CA VAL A 211 -19.62 14.22 -25.47
C VAL A 211 -19.94 14.34 -23.98
N THR A 212 -20.76 15.32 -23.60
CA THR A 212 -20.93 15.75 -22.21
C THR A 212 -21.38 14.63 -21.27
N LYS A 213 -22.20 13.71 -21.78
CA LYS A 213 -22.70 12.56 -21.00
C LYS A 213 -21.63 11.53 -20.65
N ALA A 214 -20.53 11.48 -21.40
CA ALA A 214 -19.42 10.55 -21.14
C ALA A 214 -18.33 11.18 -20.24
N ILE A 215 -18.21 12.51 -20.23
CA ILE A 215 -17.13 13.23 -19.50
C ILE A 215 -17.19 12.97 -17.99
N GLN A 216 -18.34 13.20 -17.33
CA GLN A 216 -18.44 13.01 -15.87
C GLN A 216 -18.13 11.57 -15.41
N PRO A 217 -18.68 10.51 -16.06
CA PRO A 217 -18.30 9.13 -15.77
C PRO A 217 -16.80 8.86 -15.98
N LEU A 218 -16.20 9.37 -17.07
CA LEU A 218 -14.78 9.19 -17.37
C LEU A 218 -13.89 9.92 -16.36
N GLU A 219 -14.22 11.15 -15.94
CA GLU A 219 -13.48 11.87 -14.89
C GLU A 219 -13.52 11.13 -13.56
N THR A 220 -14.65 10.51 -13.22
CA THR A 220 -14.79 9.69 -12.02
C THR A 220 -13.94 8.42 -12.13
N LEU A 221 -13.93 7.78 -13.29
CA LEU A 221 -13.14 6.58 -13.57
C LEU A 221 -11.64 6.87 -13.47
N VAL A 222 -11.16 7.94 -14.11
CA VAL A 222 -9.75 8.37 -14.05
C VAL A 222 -9.34 8.72 -12.63
N LYS A 223 -10.15 9.49 -11.89
CA LYS A 223 -9.84 9.83 -10.48
C LYS A 223 -9.73 8.59 -9.60
N ASN A 224 -10.57 7.58 -9.84
CA ASN A 224 -10.51 6.31 -9.12
C ASN A 224 -9.28 5.47 -9.52
N GLU A 225 -8.89 5.51 -10.80
CA GLU A 225 -7.66 4.85 -11.26
C GLU A 225 -6.39 5.53 -10.75
N GLU A 226 -6.35 6.86 -10.69
CA GLU A 226 -5.25 7.63 -10.11
C GLU A 226 -5.08 7.35 -8.60
N PHE A 227 -6.18 7.12 -7.88
CA PHE A 227 -6.14 6.71 -6.47
C PHE A 227 -5.67 5.25 -6.31
N SER A 228 -6.08 4.36 -7.21
CA SER A 228 -5.64 2.95 -7.24
C SER A 228 -4.16 2.82 -7.65
N LEU A 229 -3.66 3.75 -8.47
CA LEU A 229 -2.27 3.82 -8.93
C LEU A 229 -1.26 4.06 -7.80
N ALA A 230 -1.69 4.55 -6.63
CA ALA A 230 -0.82 4.86 -5.50
C ALA A 230 -0.53 3.65 -4.58
N GLY A 231 -1.16 2.49 -4.80
CA GLY A 231 -0.94 1.30 -3.95
C GLY A 231 -1.40 1.45 -2.50
N HIS A 232 -2.07 2.55 -2.15
CA HIS A 232 -2.70 2.75 -0.84
C HIS A 232 -4.07 2.08 -0.83
N LEU A 233 -4.27 1.10 0.04
CA LEU A 233 -5.56 0.46 0.19
C LEU A 233 -6.46 1.34 1.05
N THR A 234 -7.70 1.59 0.63
CA THR A 234 -8.67 2.38 1.41
C THR A 234 -9.27 1.56 2.57
N ARG A 235 -9.84 2.23 3.59
CA ARG A 235 -10.57 1.56 4.69
C ARG A 235 -11.63 0.60 4.15
N LYS A 236 -12.39 1.00 3.12
CA LYS A 236 -13.47 0.19 2.55
C LYS A 236 -12.94 -1.10 1.92
N GLU A 237 -11.87 -1.01 1.14
CA GLU A 237 -11.24 -2.17 0.52
C GLU A 237 -10.62 -3.07 1.60
N PHE A 238 -10.00 -2.49 2.63
CA PHE A 238 -9.47 -3.25 3.76
C PHE A 238 -10.56 -4.02 4.52
N LEU A 239 -11.71 -3.37 4.77
CA LEU A 239 -12.88 -4.02 5.36
C LEU A 239 -13.42 -5.14 4.48
N GLN A 240 -13.44 -4.96 3.16
CA GLN A 240 -13.84 -6.02 2.24
C GLN A 240 -12.88 -7.21 2.30
N MET A 241 -11.58 -6.99 2.50
CA MET A 241 -10.63 -8.09 2.72
C MET A 241 -10.88 -8.84 4.03
N ILE A 242 -11.18 -8.11 5.13
CA ILE A 242 -11.51 -8.74 6.42
C ILE A 242 -12.80 -9.57 6.29
N ILE A 243 -13.85 -8.99 5.71
CA ILE A 243 -15.16 -9.65 5.56
C ILE A 243 -15.10 -10.82 4.56
N GLY A 244 -14.32 -10.67 3.49
CA GLY A 244 -14.15 -11.70 2.47
C GLY A 244 -13.28 -12.87 2.92
N SER A 245 -12.52 -12.70 4.00
CA SER A 245 -11.66 -13.76 4.54
C SER A 245 -12.45 -14.67 5.46
N SER A 246 -12.25 -15.98 5.30
CA SER A 246 -12.86 -16.96 6.19
C SER A 246 -12.30 -16.80 7.61
N SER A 247 -13.14 -16.98 8.63
CA SER A 247 -12.75 -16.87 10.05
C SER A 247 -11.65 -17.85 10.50
N SER A 248 -11.36 -18.88 9.68
CA SER A 248 -10.31 -19.87 9.93
C SER A 248 -8.96 -19.53 9.27
N SER A 249 -8.95 -18.61 8.30
CA SER A 249 -7.73 -18.21 7.60
C SER A 249 -7.11 -16.96 8.22
N VAL A 250 -5.85 -17.05 8.64
CA VAL A 250 -5.03 -15.89 9.02
C VAL A 250 -4.95 -14.94 7.81
N LEU A 251 -5.50 -13.74 7.95
CA LEU A 251 -5.42 -12.71 6.93
C LEU A 251 -3.96 -12.28 6.79
N ARG A 252 -3.43 -12.37 5.56
CA ARG A 252 -2.09 -11.90 5.22
C ARG A 252 -2.17 -10.50 4.64
N CYS A 253 -1.65 -9.54 5.40
CA CYS A 253 -1.47 -8.16 5.01
C CYS A 253 0.02 -7.80 5.01
N GLN A 254 0.88 -8.73 4.59
CA GLN A 254 2.32 -8.51 4.57
C GLN A 254 2.66 -7.43 3.54
N GLY A 255 3.38 -6.41 4.02
CA GLY A 255 3.85 -5.31 3.20
C GLY A 255 2.78 -4.50 2.52
N ILE A 256 1.55 -4.58 3.02
CA ILE A 256 0.47 -3.75 2.54
C ILE A 256 0.74 -2.28 2.87
N ASN A 257 0.31 -1.39 2.00
CA ASN A 257 0.32 0.03 2.27
C ASN A 257 -1.08 0.51 2.67
N LEU A 258 -1.24 0.81 3.95
CA LEU A 258 -2.45 1.35 4.56
C LEU A 258 -2.21 2.76 5.12
N GLU A 259 -1.17 3.47 4.66
CA GLU A 259 -0.81 4.77 5.22
C GLU A 259 -2.01 5.73 5.29
N GLY A 260 -2.21 6.32 6.47
CA GLY A 260 -3.29 7.26 6.75
C GLY A 260 -4.69 6.64 6.84
N VAL A 261 -4.81 5.31 6.79
CA VAL A 261 -6.11 4.64 6.86
C VAL A 261 -6.61 4.64 8.29
N ASP A 262 -7.88 5.05 8.44
CA ASP A 262 -8.61 4.82 9.68
C ASP A 262 -8.87 3.32 9.81
N LEU A 263 -8.33 2.71 10.86
CA LEU A 263 -8.50 1.32 11.29
C LEU A 263 -9.09 1.25 12.71
N SER A 264 -9.68 2.35 13.18
CA SER A 264 -10.23 2.48 14.52
C SER A 264 -11.44 1.58 14.70
N ASN A 265 -11.63 1.10 15.93
CA ASN A 265 -12.75 0.25 16.35
C ASN A 265 -12.88 -1.07 15.57
N LEU A 266 -11.79 -1.56 14.98
CA LEU A 266 -11.78 -2.82 14.24
C LEU A 266 -11.25 -3.97 15.10
N ASP A 267 -11.83 -5.15 14.88
CA ASP A 267 -11.28 -6.42 15.34
C ASP A 267 -10.25 -6.90 14.32
N LEU A 268 -8.97 -6.78 14.66
CA LEU A 268 -7.83 -7.08 13.81
C LEU A 268 -7.03 -8.27 14.34
N ARG A 269 -7.62 -9.11 15.20
CA ARG A 269 -6.90 -10.19 15.87
C ARG A 269 -6.32 -11.20 14.88
N ASN A 270 -5.14 -11.71 15.21
CA ASN A 270 -4.43 -12.74 14.44
C ASN A 270 -4.15 -12.35 12.97
N ILE A 271 -4.01 -11.05 12.66
CA ILE A 271 -3.62 -10.60 11.31
C ILE A 271 -2.10 -10.48 11.21
N ASN A 272 -1.56 -10.85 10.05
CA ASN A 272 -0.14 -10.67 9.74
C ASN A 272 0.08 -9.38 8.94
N PHE A 273 0.63 -8.36 9.60
CA PHE A 273 1.03 -7.06 9.06
C PHE A 273 2.57 -6.92 8.95
N LYS A 274 3.31 -8.02 8.82
CA LYS A 274 4.77 -7.97 8.65
C LYS A 274 5.17 -7.02 7.53
N CYS A 275 6.18 -6.17 7.75
CA CYS A 275 6.67 -5.19 6.80
C CYS A 275 5.62 -4.19 6.24
N ALA A 276 4.42 -4.08 6.82
CA ALA A 276 3.38 -3.19 6.32
C ALA A 276 3.72 -1.72 6.55
N ASN A 277 3.30 -0.84 5.63
CA ASN A 277 3.29 0.61 5.83
C ASN A 277 1.97 1.00 6.48
N LEU A 278 2.04 1.31 7.77
CA LEU A 278 0.94 1.70 8.65
C LEU A 278 1.16 3.10 9.23
N ARG A 279 1.94 3.94 8.53
CA ARG A 279 2.22 5.31 8.95
C ARG A 279 0.94 6.12 9.00
N TYR A 280 0.81 7.00 10.00
CA TYR A 280 -0.37 7.86 10.18
C TYR A 280 -1.72 7.13 10.29
N CYS A 281 -1.73 5.80 10.45
CA CYS A 281 -2.96 5.04 10.62
C CYS A 281 -3.59 5.32 11.99
N ASP A 282 -4.92 5.26 12.04
CA ASP A 282 -5.64 5.28 13.31
C ASP A 282 -6.08 3.88 13.74
N PHE A 283 -5.44 3.33 14.77
CA PHE A 283 -5.79 2.08 15.44
C PHE A 283 -6.51 2.32 16.77
N SER A 284 -7.06 3.51 17.01
CA SER A 284 -7.72 3.82 18.28
C SER A 284 -8.87 2.84 18.55
N HIS A 285 -8.93 2.32 19.77
CA HIS A 285 -9.95 1.33 20.19
C HIS A 285 -9.99 0.03 19.36
N SER A 286 -8.95 -0.30 18.60
CA SER A 286 -8.87 -1.56 17.86
C SER A 286 -8.30 -2.70 18.71
N ASP A 287 -8.63 -3.94 18.35
CA ASP A 287 -8.08 -5.14 18.94
C ASP A 287 -7.05 -5.76 18.00
N LEU A 288 -5.77 -5.66 18.38
CA LEU A 288 -4.63 -6.18 17.63
C LEU A 288 -4.06 -7.46 18.28
N THR A 289 -4.82 -8.13 19.14
CA THR A 289 -4.34 -9.30 19.88
C THR A 289 -3.77 -10.37 18.93
N ASN A 290 -2.59 -10.91 19.27
CA ASN A 290 -1.85 -11.89 18.46
C ASN A 290 -1.48 -11.45 17.03
N CYS A 291 -1.47 -10.14 16.73
CA CYS A 291 -0.97 -9.68 15.44
C CYS A 291 0.54 -9.88 15.28
N VAL A 292 0.96 -10.05 14.04
CA VAL A 292 2.38 -10.04 13.65
C VAL A 292 2.67 -8.74 12.92
N LEU A 293 3.52 -7.91 13.51
CA LEU A 293 3.86 -6.55 13.08
C LEU A 293 5.40 -6.40 13.00
N GLU A 294 6.09 -7.51 12.78
CA GLU A 294 7.54 -7.56 12.58
C GLU A 294 7.95 -6.59 11.46
N ARG A 295 8.89 -5.69 11.76
CA ARG A 295 9.43 -4.70 10.82
C ARG A 295 8.39 -3.80 10.14
N ALA A 296 7.17 -3.70 10.68
CA ALA A 296 6.17 -2.77 10.16
C ALA A 296 6.55 -1.32 10.50
N ASP A 297 6.07 -0.37 9.70
CA ASP A 297 6.21 1.06 9.95
C ASP A 297 4.89 1.64 10.46
N LEU A 298 4.84 1.94 11.76
CA LEU A 298 3.75 2.57 12.50
C LEU A 298 4.13 4.00 12.93
N SER A 299 5.07 4.65 12.22
CA SER A 299 5.48 6.02 12.55
C SER A 299 4.27 6.96 12.53
N TYR A 300 4.15 7.76 13.59
CA TYR A 300 3.04 8.70 13.80
C TYR A 300 1.63 8.07 13.80
N ALA A 301 1.49 6.75 13.96
CA ALA A 301 0.20 6.10 14.10
C ALA A 301 -0.43 6.38 15.48
N THR A 302 -1.76 6.38 15.56
CA THR A 302 -2.51 6.51 16.81
C THR A 302 -3.06 5.16 17.26
N LEU A 303 -2.58 4.64 18.38
CA LEU A 303 -3.00 3.37 19.01
C LEU A 303 -3.64 3.62 20.39
N ASN A 304 -4.39 4.72 20.52
CA ASN A 304 -4.98 5.12 21.79
C ASN A 304 -6.06 4.12 22.21
N ASN A 305 -5.99 3.64 23.45
CA ASN A 305 -6.90 2.62 23.99
C ASN A 305 -6.96 1.34 23.13
N ALA A 306 -5.93 1.05 22.33
CA ALA A 306 -5.86 -0.18 21.57
C ALA A 306 -5.46 -1.37 22.46
N VAL A 307 -5.95 -2.56 22.12
CA VAL A 307 -5.55 -3.81 22.78
C VAL A 307 -4.43 -4.44 21.97
N LEU A 308 -3.25 -4.51 22.57
CA LEU A 308 -1.99 -4.97 21.98
C LEU A 308 -1.43 -6.15 22.80
N GLN A 309 -2.30 -7.07 23.21
CA GLN A 309 -1.90 -8.26 23.96
C GLN A 309 -1.25 -9.31 23.04
N CYS A 310 -0.16 -9.91 23.50
CA CYS A 310 0.54 -11.00 22.79
C CYS A 310 0.99 -10.65 21.36
N VAL A 311 1.22 -9.37 21.08
CA VAL A 311 1.58 -8.91 19.72
C VAL A 311 3.08 -9.12 19.49
N HIS A 312 3.42 -9.57 18.29
CA HIS A 312 4.80 -9.75 17.87
C HIS A 312 5.27 -8.57 17.03
N MET A 313 6.08 -7.67 17.61
CA MET A 313 6.55 -6.41 17.00
C MET A 313 8.09 -6.23 17.05
N PRO A 314 8.92 -7.25 16.76
CA PRO A 314 10.36 -7.05 16.75
C PRO A 314 10.74 -6.08 15.62
N ARG A 315 11.66 -5.16 15.94
CA ARG A 315 12.22 -4.16 15.01
C ARG A 315 11.18 -3.30 14.29
N VAL A 316 10.01 -3.10 14.91
CA VAL A 316 8.98 -2.21 14.41
C VAL A 316 9.43 -0.74 14.51
N VAL A 317 9.00 0.10 13.57
CA VAL A 317 9.24 1.54 13.61
C VAL A 317 7.97 2.22 14.10
N MET A 318 8.06 2.97 15.19
CA MET A 318 6.95 3.65 15.87
C MET A 318 7.39 5.04 16.32
N GLU A 319 8.21 5.71 15.50
CA GLU A 319 8.69 7.06 15.82
C GLU A 319 7.50 8.03 15.92
N GLY A 320 7.39 8.72 17.05
CA GLY A 320 6.30 9.66 17.31
C GLY A 320 4.90 9.05 17.39
N ALA A 321 4.77 7.72 17.50
CA ALA A 321 3.48 7.06 17.64
C ALA A 321 2.79 7.40 18.98
N CYS A 322 1.46 7.44 18.98
CA CYS A 322 0.65 7.78 20.15
C CYS A 322 -0.06 6.53 20.67
N LEU A 323 0.46 5.94 21.75
CA LEU A 323 -0.04 4.71 22.37
C LEU A 323 -0.57 5.00 23.79
N LYS A 324 -1.44 6.00 23.96
CA LYS A 324 -1.96 6.34 25.29
C LYS A 324 -3.00 5.33 25.74
N LYS A 325 -2.93 4.91 27.01
CA LYS A 325 -3.87 3.96 27.63
C LYS A 325 -4.00 2.64 26.86
N CYS A 326 -2.96 2.19 26.16
CA CYS A 326 -3.01 0.89 25.49
C CYS A 326 -2.82 -0.27 26.49
N ILE A 327 -3.28 -1.45 26.12
CA ILE A 327 -3.14 -2.67 26.94
C ILE A 327 -2.18 -3.63 26.24
N MET A 328 -0.99 -3.82 26.79
CA MET A 328 0.07 -4.70 26.28
C MET A 328 0.43 -5.84 27.24
N ASP A 329 -0.40 -6.09 28.25
CA ASP A 329 -0.15 -7.12 29.25
C ASP A 329 -0.01 -8.51 28.64
N ALA A 330 0.79 -9.35 29.29
CA ALA A 330 0.90 -10.74 28.92
C ALA A 330 -0.44 -11.45 29.13
N SER A 331 -0.95 -12.08 28.07
CA SER A 331 -2.11 -12.96 28.13
C SER A 331 -1.65 -14.38 27.78
N LEU A 332 -2.19 -15.40 28.44
CA LEU A 332 -1.88 -16.81 28.17
C LEU A 332 -0.37 -17.17 28.26
N GLY A 333 0.42 -16.42 29.03
CA GLY A 333 1.87 -16.67 29.19
C GLY A 333 2.74 -16.19 28.03
N VAL A 334 2.17 -15.54 27.02
CA VAL A 334 2.90 -14.90 25.93
C VAL A 334 2.92 -13.39 26.19
N SER A 335 4.11 -12.82 26.29
CA SER A 335 4.27 -11.37 26.41
C SER A 335 4.35 -10.71 25.04
N THR A 336 3.97 -9.43 25.01
CA THR A 336 4.14 -8.56 23.85
C THR A 336 5.64 -8.34 23.58
N ASN A 337 6.06 -8.57 22.34
CA ASN A 337 7.47 -8.50 21.95
C ASN A 337 7.75 -7.23 21.14
N LEU A 338 8.53 -6.31 21.70
CA LEU A 338 9.01 -5.06 21.09
C LEU A 338 10.54 -5.03 21.02
N GLU A 339 11.19 -6.19 20.91
CA GLU A 339 12.65 -6.27 20.82
C GLU A 339 13.19 -5.46 19.63
N GLY A 340 14.13 -4.54 19.91
CA GLY A 340 14.75 -3.70 18.89
C GLY A 340 13.80 -2.69 18.24
N ALA A 341 12.64 -2.41 18.81
CA ALA A 341 11.70 -1.42 18.30
C ALA A 341 12.27 0.00 18.35
N ASN A 342 11.97 0.81 17.34
CA ASN A 342 12.24 2.25 17.34
C ASN A 342 11.00 3.00 17.87
N LEU A 343 11.05 3.39 19.14
CA LEU A 343 9.99 4.08 19.88
C LEU A 343 10.38 5.53 20.22
N LYS A 344 11.27 6.13 19.42
CA LYS A 344 11.73 7.51 19.63
C LYS A 344 10.55 8.48 19.66
N ALA A 345 10.49 9.33 20.68
CA ALA A 345 9.41 10.31 20.90
C ALA A 345 7.98 9.72 20.93
N ALA A 346 7.82 8.42 21.13
CA ALA A 346 6.49 7.80 21.27
C ALA A 346 5.86 8.16 22.63
N THR A 347 4.53 8.21 22.69
CA THR A 347 3.80 8.52 23.95
C THR A 347 2.98 7.33 24.42
N PHE A 348 3.27 6.82 25.61
CA PHE A 348 2.64 5.66 26.24
C PHE A 348 1.79 6.01 27.46
N ASP A 349 1.53 7.29 27.75
CA ASP A 349 0.91 7.75 29.01
C ASP A 349 -0.28 6.87 29.47
N ASN A 350 -0.23 6.42 30.74
CA ASN A 350 -1.22 5.58 31.42
C ASN A 350 -1.43 4.19 30.80
N SER A 351 -0.45 3.62 30.11
CA SER A 351 -0.57 2.30 29.47
C SER A 351 -0.23 1.14 30.41
N GLN A 352 -0.86 0.00 30.16
CA GLN A 352 -0.55 -1.26 30.84
C GLN A 352 0.45 -2.03 29.99
N MET A 353 1.68 -2.17 30.49
CA MET A 353 2.80 -2.77 29.75
C MET A 353 3.53 -3.81 30.62
N SER A 354 2.78 -4.56 31.43
CA SER A 354 3.39 -5.57 32.30
C SER A 354 3.99 -6.71 31.47
N CYS A 355 5.16 -7.20 31.89
CA CYS A 355 5.91 -8.28 31.24
C CYS A 355 6.34 -8.01 29.78
N VAL A 356 6.24 -6.77 29.27
CA VAL A 356 6.62 -6.45 27.89
C VAL A 356 8.12 -6.68 27.65
N ASN A 357 8.48 -7.20 26.47
CA ASN A 357 9.88 -7.32 26.07
C ASN A 357 10.30 -6.12 25.23
N LEU A 358 11.13 -5.24 25.79
CA LEU A 358 11.69 -4.05 25.15
C LEU A 358 13.21 -4.17 24.94
N ARG A 359 13.78 -5.38 24.99
CA ARG A 359 15.24 -5.57 24.85
C ARG A 359 15.78 -4.83 23.61
N LEU A 360 16.86 -4.08 23.77
CA LEU A 360 17.52 -3.29 22.68
C LEU A 360 16.61 -2.27 21.98
N ALA A 361 15.43 -1.93 22.52
CA ALA A 361 14.56 -0.90 21.94
C ALA A 361 15.11 0.52 22.18
N SER A 362 14.81 1.45 21.27
CA SER A 362 15.13 2.87 21.42
C SER A 362 13.90 3.65 21.87
N LEU A 363 13.94 4.16 23.10
CA LEU A 363 12.90 4.98 23.75
C LEU A 363 13.37 6.43 23.94
N LYS A 364 14.29 6.91 23.10
CA LYS A 364 14.86 8.26 23.21
C LYS A 364 13.76 9.32 23.15
N GLY A 365 13.65 10.14 24.19
CA GLY A 365 12.63 11.18 24.32
C GLY A 365 11.18 10.67 24.40
N ALA A 366 10.96 9.37 24.66
CA ALA A 366 9.61 8.82 24.81
C ALA A 366 8.95 9.27 26.13
N CYS A 367 7.63 9.42 26.12
CA CYS A 367 6.83 9.74 27.31
C CYS A 367 6.12 8.49 27.80
N LEU A 368 6.44 8.02 29.01
CA LEU A 368 5.91 6.80 29.61
C LEU A 368 5.20 7.11 30.94
N ARG A 369 4.52 8.26 31.07
CA ARG A 369 4.00 8.70 32.38
C ARG A 369 2.93 7.76 32.91
N SER A 370 3.01 7.42 34.19
CA SER A 370 2.03 6.58 34.90
C SER A 370 1.79 5.22 34.23
N CYS A 371 2.81 4.67 33.58
CA CYS A 371 2.75 3.34 32.97
C CYS A 371 2.99 2.23 33.99
N ASN A 372 2.35 1.09 33.79
CA ASN A 372 2.65 -0.14 34.51
C ASN A 372 3.69 -0.95 33.74
N LEU A 373 4.93 -0.95 34.19
CA LEU A 373 6.08 -1.64 33.59
C LEU A 373 6.58 -2.79 34.48
N ARG A 374 5.70 -3.36 35.32
CA ARG A 374 6.07 -4.49 36.19
C ARG A 374 6.58 -5.67 35.38
N TYR A 375 7.69 -6.26 35.82
CA TYR A 375 8.34 -7.39 35.14
C TYR A 375 8.76 -7.12 33.68
N ALA A 376 8.81 -5.86 33.23
CA ALA A 376 9.24 -5.53 31.88
C ALA A 376 10.73 -5.88 31.67
N ILE A 377 11.06 -6.41 30.49
CA ILE A 377 12.42 -6.73 30.09
C ILE A 377 12.96 -5.56 29.28
N MET A 378 13.79 -4.71 29.88
CA MET A 378 14.31 -3.48 29.27
C MET A 378 15.85 -3.50 29.17
N ALA A 379 16.45 -4.69 29.11
CA ALA A 379 17.90 -4.83 29.03
C ALA A 379 18.46 -4.21 27.73
N GLY A 380 19.49 -3.36 27.85
CA GLY A 380 20.12 -2.69 26.72
C GLY A 380 19.25 -1.65 25.99
N THR A 381 18.17 -1.17 26.62
CA THR A 381 17.31 -0.11 26.04
C THR A 381 18.00 1.25 26.04
N ASP A 382 17.75 2.06 25.01
CA ASP A 382 18.16 3.46 25.01
C ASP A 382 17.01 4.35 25.50
N MET A 383 17.08 4.84 26.73
CA MET A 383 16.03 5.66 27.35
C MET A 383 16.47 7.12 27.52
N GLU A 384 17.42 7.61 26.72
CA GLU A 384 17.93 8.99 26.83
C GLU A 384 16.78 10.02 26.80
N ASN A 385 16.72 10.91 27.79
CA ASN A 385 15.68 11.95 27.95
C ASN A 385 14.23 11.41 28.00
N CYS A 386 14.03 10.17 28.44
CA CYS A 386 12.71 9.58 28.61
C CYS A 386 12.00 10.05 29.90
N ASP A 387 10.68 10.19 29.86
CA ASP A 387 9.86 10.60 31.01
C ASP A 387 9.13 9.40 31.63
N LEU A 388 9.63 8.91 32.77
CA LEU A 388 9.08 7.76 33.52
C LEU A 388 8.30 8.17 34.78
N ARG A 389 7.79 9.41 34.82
CA ARG A 389 7.11 9.88 36.02
C ARG A 389 5.89 9.06 36.38
N GLY A 390 5.73 8.70 37.66
CA GLY A 390 4.58 7.92 38.11
C GLY A 390 4.57 6.45 37.67
N CYS A 391 5.64 5.96 37.03
CA CYS A 391 5.71 4.57 36.58
C CYS A 391 5.80 3.57 37.73
N ASP A 392 5.31 2.36 37.49
CA ASP A 392 5.60 1.20 38.31
C ASP A 392 6.65 0.31 37.62
N LEU A 393 7.83 0.23 38.22
CA LEU A 393 8.99 -0.50 37.70
C LEU A 393 9.36 -1.73 38.55
N GLN A 394 8.43 -2.26 39.34
CA GLN A 394 8.71 -3.44 40.17
C GLN A 394 9.17 -4.63 39.31
N HIS A 395 10.30 -5.23 39.69
CA HIS A 395 10.91 -6.36 39.00
C HIS A 395 11.30 -6.13 37.52
N ALA A 396 11.34 -4.87 37.06
CA ALA A 396 11.76 -4.56 35.70
C ALA A 396 13.28 -4.71 35.53
N ASN A 397 13.72 -5.40 34.47
CA ASN A 397 15.13 -5.62 34.19
C ASN A 397 15.72 -4.47 33.35
N LEU A 398 16.48 -3.59 34.00
CA LEU A 398 17.13 -2.41 33.39
C LEU A 398 18.63 -2.61 33.11
N ARG A 399 19.12 -3.86 33.06
CA ARG A 399 20.56 -4.13 32.89
C ARG A 399 21.07 -3.54 31.58
N GLY A 400 22.05 -2.65 31.66
CA GLY A 400 22.69 -2.03 30.50
C GLY A 400 21.82 -1.01 29.77
N ALA A 401 20.71 -0.55 30.35
CA ALA A 401 19.91 0.53 29.80
C ALA A 401 20.64 1.88 29.91
N ASN A 402 20.50 2.74 28.88
CA ASN A 402 20.96 4.13 28.92
C ASN A 402 19.92 5.01 29.61
N LEU A 403 20.21 5.45 30.84
CA LEU A 403 19.29 6.24 31.67
C LEU A 403 19.67 7.72 31.74
N ALA A 404 20.47 8.22 30.79
CA ALA A 404 20.89 9.61 30.75
C ALA A 404 19.69 10.56 30.56
N GLY A 405 19.50 11.50 31.48
CA GLY A 405 18.42 12.49 31.39
C GLY A 405 17.01 11.94 31.64
N VAL A 406 16.88 10.73 32.15
CA VAL A 406 15.56 10.13 32.48
C VAL A 406 14.93 10.83 33.68
N ASN A 407 13.64 11.14 33.59
CA ASN A 407 12.87 11.68 34.71
C ASN A 407 12.19 10.56 35.51
N PHE A 408 12.59 10.40 36.76
CA PHE A 408 12.10 9.37 37.68
C PHE A 408 11.16 9.91 38.79
N ALA A 409 10.60 11.11 38.65
CA ALA A 409 9.75 11.65 39.72
C ALA A 409 8.48 10.80 39.96
N ASP A 410 8.04 10.70 41.21
CA ASP A 410 6.79 10.02 41.61
C ASP A 410 6.67 8.53 41.27
N ILE A 411 7.77 7.80 41.07
CA ILE A 411 7.73 6.34 40.85
C ILE A 411 7.10 5.66 42.07
N THR A 412 6.18 4.74 41.80
CA THR A 412 5.34 4.12 42.84
C THR A 412 6.07 3.09 43.70
N ALA A 413 7.22 2.59 43.25
CA ALA A 413 7.97 1.55 43.94
C ALA A 413 9.50 1.78 43.88
N PRO A 414 10.24 1.44 44.95
CA PRO A 414 11.69 1.57 44.96
C PRO A 414 12.33 0.64 43.93
N LEU A 415 13.24 1.19 43.13
CA LEU A 415 14.04 0.41 42.18
C LEU A 415 15.05 -0.45 42.94
N HIS A 416 15.11 -1.74 42.65
CA HIS A 416 16.12 -2.62 43.24
C HIS A 416 17.46 -2.39 42.53
N MET A 417 18.36 -1.65 43.18
CA MET A 417 19.61 -1.10 42.62
C MET A 417 20.61 -2.15 42.08
N SER A 418 20.40 -3.45 42.36
CA SER A 418 21.23 -4.52 41.79
C SER A 418 21.08 -4.69 40.27
N GLN A 419 20.08 -4.06 39.66
CA GLN A 419 19.76 -4.17 38.24
C GLN A 419 20.08 -2.91 37.42
N THR A 420 20.54 -1.83 38.05
CA THR A 420 20.79 -0.52 37.42
C THR A 420 22.25 -0.10 37.61
N VAL A 421 23.03 0.03 36.53
CA VAL A 421 24.48 0.29 36.63
C VAL A 421 24.86 1.78 36.49
N ASN A 422 23.92 2.70 36.21
CA ASN A 422 24.27 4.12 35.95
C ASN A 422 23.14 5.11 36.32
N VAL A 423 22.56 5.02 37.53
CA VAL A 423 21.55 6.00 37.97
C VAL A 423 22.20 7.04 38.89
N ASN A 424 22.04 8.32 38.55
CA ASN A 424 22.48 9.42 39.39
C ASN A 424 21.56 9.50 40.63
N VAL A 425 22.05 9.03 41.77
CA VAL A 425 21.28 8.71 42.98
C VAL A 425 20.53 9.92 43.57
N SER A 426 20.94 11.14 43.22
CA SER A 426 20.33 12.39 43.71
C SER A 426 18.87 12.63 43.26
N GLN A 427 18.36 11.86 42.30
CA GLN A 427 16.98 12.01 41.80
C GLN A 427 16.00 10.94 42.32
N LEU A 428 16.47 9.96 43.09
CA LEU A 428 15.66 8.82 43.58
C LEU A 428 15.14 8.99 45.02
N ILE A 429 15.55 10.04 45.73
CA ILE A 429 15.18 10.25 47.14
C ILE A 429 13.87 11.05 47.18
N SER A 430 12.79 10.38 47.59
CA SER A 430 11.57 11.08 48.01
C SER A 430 11.84 11.89 49.30
N PRO A 431 11.17 13.03 49.54
CA PRO A 431 11.49 13.94 50.65
C PRO A 431 11.15 13.41 52.07
N THR A 432 10.94 12.11 52.27
CA THR A 432 10.33 11.57 53.50
C THR A 432 11.31 11.05 54.57
N GLU A 433 12.62 11.05 54.34
CA GLU A 433 13.62 10.56 55.32
C GLU A 433 14.47 11.69 55.97
N ASN A 434 13.88 12.85 56.24
CA ASN A 434 14.58 13.95 56.95
C ASN A 434 14.00 14.25 58.35
N LEU A 435 13.45 13.25 59.04
CA LEU A 435 12.94 13.39 60.41
C LEU A 435 13.59 12.48 61.47
N GLN A 436 14.78 11.90 61.20
CA GLN A 436 15.50 11.07 62.18
C GLN A 436 16.99 11.42 62.36
N GLN A 437 17.36 12.69 62.23
CA GLN A 437 18.64 13.21 62.73
C GLN A 437 18.41 14.41 63.66
N SER A 438 17.83 14.15 64.84
CA SER A 438 17.86 15.11 65.96
C SER A 438 17.74 14.47 67.35
N LEU A 439 18.27 13.26 67.55
CA LEU A 439 18.33 12.60 68.87
C LEU A 439 19.67 11.85 69.06
N ASP A 440 20.79 12.51 68.77
CA ASP A 440 22.09 12.15 69.34
C ASP A 440 22.56 13.32 70.21
N ASN A 441 22.06 13.39 71.44
CA ASN A 441 22.69 14.15 72.51
C ASN A 441 23.30 13.14 73.48
N PRO A 442 24.61 13.19 73.76
CA PRO A 442 25.26 12.27 74.68
C PRO A 442 24.81 12.54 76.12
N LEU A 443 24.57 11.44 76.85
CA LEU A 443 24.34 11.41 78.29
C LEU A 443 25.49 12.15 79.03
N PRO A 444 25.20 13.03 80.00
CA PRO A 444 26.23 13.53 80.90
C PRO A 444 26.46 12.50 82.01
N ASP A 445 27.72 12.09 82.15
CA ASP A 445 28.28 11.47 83.34
C ASP A 445 28.08 12.39 84.55
N GLY A 446 27.55 11.85 85.65
CA GLY A 446 27.28 12.61 86.87
C GLY A 446 26.93 11.69 88.04
N SER A 447 27.98 11.19 88.69
CA SER A 447 27.99 10.51 89.98
C SER A 447 27.25 11.25 91.09
N ASN A 448 26.62 10.48 91.99
CA ASN A 448 26.39 10.69 93.43
C ASN A 448 26.26 12.13 93.96
N ASP A 449 25.13 12.43 94.62
CA ASP A 449 25.13 12.65 96.07
C ASP A 449 23.72 12.95 96.64
N ASN A 450 23.39 12.21 97.70
CA ASN A 450 22.76 12.61 98.95
C ASN A 450 21.38 13.33 99.02
N ASN A 451 20.53 12.66 99.81
CA ASN A 451 19.72 13.14 100.93
C ASN A 451 18.32 13.74 100.73
N ASP A 452 17.48 13.20 101.63
CA ASP A 452 16.19 13.61 102.20
C ASP A 452 14.89 13.37 101.42
#